data_AF-A0A9Q4CVG5-F1
#
_entry.id   AF-A0A9Q4CVG5-F1
#
_cell.length_a   1.000
_cell.length_b   1.000
_cell.length_c   1.000
_cell.angle_alpha   90.00
_cell.angle_beta   90.00
_cell.angle_gamma   90.00
#
_symmetry.space_group_name_H-M   'P 1'
#
loop_
_entity.id
_entity.type
_entity.pdbx_description
1 polymer ?
#
loop_
_entity_poly.entity_id
_entity_poly.type
_entity_poly.pdbx_seq_one_letter_code
_entity_poly.pdbx_strand_id
1 'polypeptide(L)'
;MTSRSNTSQITPIVLSGFQVTCFIASSFLPLYFWVFPRIAVDAAGFDAQWSVLLLLPVGMVIGWLHAETNRLFPDVAGADLLMAAFGKAVGWVVAATTLFLYIWFVSLSLTLFAYTLRMYFPNTPRLAMLLGMIVVASFGAYKGVETLARTASVVYPLTAIFVVFTFVFIIFQSPHHWFVHRVYHLSAVGKGIYMLIPLFMGFNITGMLSPFYTTAPRRWWYPLIAVMIGGVVMWIIFAAVQLLFGVRAMQDLGFPIQVILQLMRLRGWIIERFGIFVVIFATTFTTVFLSNHIWGLATLLTRVCRQPEQKNYLFLFPVAAAIATVAVLYPNEEVAFLHLRTFLVPSGWLLLVVMPLLAVILGYIRRGFKPEFPELTKAPSNLRGRSW
;
A
#
# COMPACT_ATOMS: atom_id res chain seq x y z
N MET A 1 -35.53 40.59 -5.84
CA MET A 1 -35.15 39.40 -5.04
C MET A 1 -33.89 38.79 -5.65
N THR A 2 -32.72 39.21 -5.16
CA THR A 2 -31.42 38.69 -5.58
C THR A 2 -31.05 37.51 -4.68
N SER A 3 -31.24 36.30 -5.21
CA SER A 3 -30.80 35.06 -4.57
C SER A 3 -29.27 35.08 -4.44
N ARG A 4 -28.78 35.46 -3.26
CA ARG A 4 -27.39 35.24 -2.88
C ARG A 4 -27.21 33.74 -2.70
N SER A 5 -26.66 33.07 -3.71
CA SER A 5 -26.16 31.71 -3.56
C SER A 5 -25.06 31.72 -2.51
N ASN A 6 -25.40 31.30 -1.29
CA ASN A 6 -24.45 30.93 -0.24
C ASN A 6 -23.70 29.67 -0.71
N THR A 7 -22.79 29.85 -1.67
CA THR A 7 -21.72 28.89 -1.91
C THR A 7 -20.80 28.97 -0.70
N SER A 8 -21.04 28.10 0.28
CA SER A 8 -20.13 27.85 1.38
C SER A 8 -18.74 27.62 0.79
N GLN A 9 -17.80 28.52 1.10
CA GLN A 9 -16.41 28.38 0.70
C GLN A 9 -15.83 27.20 1.48
N ILE A 10 -15.88 26.01 0.90
CA ILE A 10 -15.21 24.83 1.43
C ILE A 10 -13.71 25.12 1.31
N THR A 11 -13.05 25.31 2.45
CA THR A 11 -11.60 25.46 2.49
C THR A 11 -10.96 24.21 1.89
N PRO A 12 -9.97 24.34 1.00
CA PRO A 12 -9.30 23.17 0.43
C PRO A 12 -8.62 22.40 1.56
N ILE A 13 -8.93 21.12 1.68
CA ILE A 13 -8.30 20.23 2.65
C ILE A 13 -6.83 20.08 2.24
N VAL A 14 -5.90 20.49 3.12
CA VAL A 14 -4.46 20.34 2.92
C VAL A 14 -3.91 19.42 4.00
N LEU A 15 -3.36 18.28 3.59
CA LEU A 15 -2.75 17.31 4.50
C LEU A 15 -1.33 17.73 4.88
N SER A 16 -0.92 17.44 6.12
CA SER A 16 0.47 17.65 6.53
C SER A 16 1.40 16.61 5.89
N GLY A 17 2.68 16.95 5.73
CA GLY A 17 3.66 15.99 5.18
C GLY A 17 3.77 14.69 5.97
N PHE A 18 3.62 14.79 7.30
CA PHE A 18 3.59 13.62 8.19
C PHE A 18 2.36 12.74 7.91
N GLN A 19 1.17 13.34 7.79
CA GLN A 19 -0.07 12.64 7.46
C GLN A 19 0.03 11.95 6.10
N VAL A 20 0.56 12.63 5.08
CA VAL A 20 0.77 12.06 3.73
C VAL A 20 1.73 10.88 3.78
N THR A 21 2.86 11.02 4.47
CA THR A 21 3.87 9.95 4.60
C THR A 21 3.28 8.73 5.29
N CYS A 22 2.54 8.93 6.39
CA CYS A 22 1.88 7.84 7.11
C CYS A 22 0.76 7.18 6.28
N PHE A 23 -0.01 7.98 5.53
CA PHE A 23 -1.04 7.47 4.63
C PHE A 23 -0.41 6.57 3.55
N ILE A 24 0.62 7.05 2.87
CA ILE A 24 1.32 6.26 1.84
C ILE A 24 1.93 4.99 2.44
N ALA A 25 2.66 5.09 3.56
CA ALA A 25 3.31 3.95 4.20
C ALA A 25 2.31 2.87 4.69
N SER A 26 1.18 3.31 5.26
CA SER A 26 0.08 2.41 5.63
C SER A 26 -0.61 1.74 4.44
N SER A 27 -0.35 2.20 3.21
CA SER A 27 -1.04 1.70 2.03
C SER A 27 -0.27 0.61 1.27
N PHE A 28 0.96 0.24 1.63
CA PHE A 28 1.64 -0.86 0.91
C PHE A 28 2.17 -1.98 1.82
N LEU A 29 2.47 -1.69 3.10
CA LEU A 29 3.07 -2.68 3.99
C LEU A 29 2.18 -3.91 4.33
N PRO A 30 0.85 -3.80 4.58
CA PRO A 30 0.09 -4.90 5.18
C PRO A 30 -0.04 -6.21 4.40
N LEU A 31 -0.08 -6.18 3.06
CA LEU A 31 -0.41 -7.37 2.28
C LEU A 31 0.62 -8.48 2.49
N TYR A 32 1.86 -8.19 2.10
CA TYR A 32 2.92 -9.19 2.04
C TYR A 32 3.65 -9.34 3.36
N PHE A 33 3.38 -8.45 4.33
CA PHE A 33 4.04 -8.42 5.63
C PHE A 33 4.21 -9.82 6.20
N TRP A 34 3.14 -10.59 6.31
CA TRP A 34 3.17 -11.90 7.00
C TRP A 34 3.92 -13.02 6.28
N VAL A 35 4.06 -12.91 4.95
CA VAL A 35 4.47 -14.01 4.06
C VAL A 35 5.74 -13.73 3.28
N PHE A 36 6.17 -12.46 3.19
CA PHE A 36 7.31 -12.08 2.35
C PHE A 36 8.64 -12.76 2.73
N PRO A 37 8.93 -13.12 4.01
CA PRO A 37 10.16 -13.82 4.30
C PRO A 37 10.22 -15.18 3.61
N ARG A 38 9.12 -15.94 3.68
CA ARG A 38 8.97 -17.22 2.96
C ARG A 38 9.14 -17.03 1.45
N ILE A 39 8.47 -16.03 0.87
CA ILE A 39 8.54 -15.77 -0.58
C ILE A 39 9.97 -15.42 -1.01
N ALA A 40 10.68 -14.62 -0.22
CA ALA A 40 12.07 -14.28 -0.49
C ALA A 40 12.96 -15.53 -0.49
N VAL A 41 12.80 -16.39 0.51
CA VAL A 41 13.61 -17.61 0.65
C VAL A 41 13.23 -18.69 -0.37
N ASP A 42 11.96 -18.86 -0.72
CA ASP A 42 11.52 -19.75 -1.81
C ASP A 42 12.10 -19.31 -3.16
N ALA A 43 12.24 -18.00 -3.37
CA ALA A 43 12.74 -17.44 -4.62
C ALA A 43 14.27 -17.47 -4.72
N ALA A 44 14.97 -17.14 -3.62
CA ALA A 44 16.41 -16.84 -3.63
C ALA A 44 17.26 -17.70 -2.67
N GLY A 45 16.64 -18.59 -1.87
CA GLY A 45 17.34 -19.44 -0.91
C GLY A 45 18.20 -18.63 0.07
N PHE A 46 19.49 -18.96 0.14
CA PHE A 46 20.46 -18.26 0.99
C PHE A 46 20.71 -16.79 0.58
N ASP A 47 20.40 -16.42 -0.67
CA ASP A 47 20.59 -15.06 -1.18
C ASP A 47 19.38 -14.15 -0.90
N ALA A 48 18.33 -14.63 -0.24
CA ALA A 48 17.10 -13.89 0.03
C ALA A 48 17.31 -12.57 0.79
N GLN A 49 18.27 -12.52 1.72
CA GLN A 49 18.63 -11.30 2.43
C GLN A 49 19.09 -10.17 1.49
N TRP A 50 19.81 -10.52 0.41
CA TRP A 50 20.28 -9.57 -0.59
C TRP A 50 19.12 -9.10 -1.45
N SER A 51 18.19 -10.00 -1.78
CA SER A 51 16.94 -9.64 -2.47
C SER A 51 16.14 -8.62 -1.68
N VAL A 52 15.96 -8.84 -0.37
CA VAL A 52 15.20 -7.93 0.51
C VAL A 52 15.95 -6.62 0.73
N LEU A 53 17.28 -6.65 0.88
CA LEU A 53 18.07 -5.43 1.03
C LEU A 53 18.06 -4.57 -0.25
N LEU A 54 18.26 -5.17 -1.42
CA LEU A 54 18.22 -4.49 -2.72
C LEU A 54 16.80 -4.11 -3.15
N LEU A 55 15.78 -4.66 -2.50
CA LEU A 55 14.40 -4.20 -2.68
C LEU A 55 14.23 -2.74 -2.22
N LEU A 56 15.03 -2.25 -1.27
CA LEU A 56 14.99 -0.86 -0.80
C LEU A 56 15.33 0.15 -1.91
N PRO A 57 16.50 0.09 -2.59
CA PRO A 57 16.78 1.01 -3.70
C PRO A 57 15.79 0.85 -4.86
N VAL A 58 15.30 -0.37 -5.14
CA VAL A 58 14.24 -0.59 -6.14
C VAL A 58 12.94 0.13 -5.74
N GLY A 59 12.54 0.01 -4.47
CA GLY A 59 11.42 0.75 -3.90
C GLY A 59 11.62 2.27 -4.02
N MET A 60 12.84 2.77 -3.80
CA MET A 60 13.13 4.20 -3.93
C MET A 60 12.97 4.69 -5.38
N VAL A 61 13.33 3.86 -6.37
CA VAL A 61 13.06 4.15 -7.79
C VAL A 61 11.56 4.19 -8.06
N ILE A 62 10.78 3.24 -7.55
CA ILE A 62 9.31 3.25 -7.63
C ILE A 62 8.75 4.53 -6.99
N GLY A 63 9.22 4.85 -5.79
CA GLY A 63 8.87 6.06 -5.06
C GLY A 63 9.12 7.33 -5.85
N TRP A 64 10.29 7.41 -6.49
CA TRP A 64 10.68 8.51 -7.35
C TRP A 64 9.81 8.61 -8.60
N LEU A 65 9.53 7.50 -9.30
CA LEU A 65 8.67 7.48 -10.49
C LEU A 65 7.26 8.02 -10.20
N HIS A 66 6.67 7.63 -9.08
CA HIS A 66 5.36 8.14 -8.67
C HIS A 66 5.40 9.60 -8.23
N ALA A 67 6.41 10.01 -7.47
CA ALA A 67 6.61 11.41 -7.11
C ALA A 67 6.77 12.30 -8.35
N GLU A 68 7.53 11.81 -9.33
CA GLU A 68 7.78 12.51 -10.58
C GLU A 68 6.53 12.59 -11.45
N THR A 69 5.74 11.51 -11.52
CA THR A 69 4.43 11.52 -12.19
C THR A 69 3.53 12.60 -11.58
N ASN A 70 3.46 12.69 -10.26
CA ASN A 70 2.67 13.71 -9.58
C ASN A 70 3.19 15.14 -9.81
N ARG A 71 4.51 15.32 -9.96
CA ARG A 71 5.11 16.60 -10.33
C ARG A 71 4.79 17.00 -11.76
N LEU A 72 4.69 16.02 -12.66
CA LEU A 72 4.33 16.24 -14.07
C LEU A 72 2.83 16.56 -14.25
N PHE A 73 1.97 15.98 -13.41
CA PHE A 73 0.51 16.15 -13.44
C PHE A 73 -0.02 16.63 -12.07
N PRO A 74 0.33 17.87 -11.63
CA PRO A 74 -0.09 18.39 -10.35
C PRO A 74 -1.61 18.58 -10.31
N ASP A 75 -2.21 18.39 -9.13
CA ASP A 75 -3.64 18.59 -8.85
C ASP A 75 -4.59 17.69 -9.66
N VAL A 76 -4.06 16.66 -10.30
CA VAL A 76 -4.84 15.63 -10.99
C VAL A 76 -4.75 14.32 -10.20
N ALA A 77 -5.89 13.67 -9.96
CA ALA A 77 -5.98 12.43 -9.19
C ALA A 77 -6.58 11.26 -9.98
N GLY A 78 -6.18 10.05 -9.59
CA GLY A 78 -6.83 8.80 -10.00
C GLY A 78 -6.85 8.63 -11.53
N ALA A 79 -8.05 8.40 -12.09
CA ALA A 79 -8.20 8.13 -13.52
C ALA A 79 -7.84 9.34 -14.39
N ASP A 80 -8.08 10.55 -13.88
CA ASP A 80 -7.79 11.78 -14.63
C ASP A 80 -6.27 11.92 -14.87
N LEU A 81 -5.44 11.45 -13.93
CA LEU A 81 -3.99 11.44 -14.07
C LEU A 81 -3.57 10.50 -15.20
N LEU A 82 -4.19 9.32 -15.28
CA LEU A 82 -3.95 8.35 -16.35
C LEU A 82 -4.44 8.88 -17.71
N MET A 83 -5.59 9.56 -17.76
CA MET A 83 -6.06 10.23 -18.97
C MET A 83 -5.16 11.39 -19.39
N ALA A 84 -4.62 12.15 -18.44
CA ALA A 84 -3.66 13.22 -18.70
C ALA A 84 -2.31 12.70 -19.23
N ALA A 85 -1.85 11.55 -18.73
CA ALA A 85 -0.59 10.94 -19.16
C ALA A 85 -0.71 10.22 -20.51
N PHE A 86 -1.72 9.35 -20.67
CA PHE A 86 -1.86 8.46 -21.82
C PHE A 86 -2.82 8.99 -22.91
N GLY A 87 -3.58 10.05 -22.62
CA GLY A 87 -4.68 10.51 -23.46
C GLY A 87 -6.02 9.88 -23.07
N LYS A 88 -7.14 10.46 -23.54
CA LYS A 88 -8.49 10.13 -23.06
C LYS A 88 -8.89 8.66 -23.27
N ALA A 89 -8.66 8.11 -24.47
CA ALA A 89 -9.06 6.74 -24.79
C ALA A 89 -8.17 5.70 -24.09
N VAL A 90 -6.85 5.79 -24.31
CA VAL A 90 -5.87 4.86 -23.72
C VAL A 90 -5.88 4.97 -22.18
N GLY A 91 -5.89 6.19 -21.63
CA GLY A 91 -5.92 6.40 -20.19
C GLY A 91 -7.19 5.88 -19.52
N TRP A 92 -8.34 5.87 -20.21
CA TRP A 92 -9.55 5.22 -19.68
C TRP A 92 -9.39 3.70 -19.60
N VAL A 93 -8.82 3.07 -20.64
CA VAL A 93 -8.53 1.62 -20.63
C VAL A 93 -7.54 1.29 -19.51
N VAL A 94 -6.44 2.04 -19.39
CA VAL A 94 -5.44 1.86 -18.32
C VAL A 94 -6.08 2.05 -16.94
N ALA A 95 -6.96 3.04 -16.76
CA ALA A 95 -7.67 3.25 -15.49
C ALA A 95 -8.61 2.10 -15.14
N ALA A 96 -9.36 1.57 -16.12
CA ALA A 96 -10.24 0.42 -15.93
C ALA A 96 -9.44 -0.85 -15.58
N THR A 97 -8.33 -1.12 -16.27
CA THR A 97 -7.43 -2.23 -15.95
C THR A 97 -6.83 -2.06 -14.55
N THR A 98 -6.39 -0.86 -14.19
CA THR A 98 -5.86 -0.55 -12.86
C THR A 98 -6.91 -0.83 -11.78
N LEU A 99 -8.16 -0.39 -11.99
CA LEU A 99 -9.26 -0.65 -11.06
C LEU A 99 -9.46 -2.16 -10.82
N PHE A 100 -9.52 -2.95 -11.89
CA PHE A 100 -9.68 -4.41 -11.79
C PHE A 100 -8.53 -5.07 -11.03
N LEU A 101 -7.29 -4.77 -11.41
CA LEU A 101 -6.09 -5.33 -10.78
C LEU A 101 -6.01 -4.95 -9.29
N TYR A 102 -6.41 -3.73 -8.95
CA TYR A 102 -6.42 -3.28 -7.57
C TYR A 102 -7.51 -3.92 -6.71
N ILE A 103 -8.72 -4.11 -7.25
CA ILE A 103 -9.77 -4.86 -6.53
C ILE A 103 -9.25 -6.27 -6.20
N TRP A 104 -8.66 -6.95 -7.18
CA TRP A 104 -8.03 -8.26 -6.97
C TRP A 104 -6.96 -8.21 -5.88
N PHE A 105 -6.01 -7.27 -5.98
CA PHE A 105 -4.92 -7.08 -5.02
C PHE A 105 -5.45 -6.91 -3.58
N VAL A 106 -6.44 -6.04 -3.37
CA VAL A 106 -7.00 -5.77 -2.04
C VAL A 106 -7.78 -6.97 -1.52
N SER A 107 -8.54 -7.64 -2.37
CA SER A 107 -9.25 -8.88 -2.00
C SER A 107 -8.29 -9.98 -1.58
N LEU A 108 -7.22 -10.20 -2.34
CA LEU A 108 -6.19 -11.18 -2.00
C LEU A 108 -5.51 -10.82 -0.67
N SER A 109 -5.27 -9.54 -0.43
CA SER A 109 -4.72 -9.03 0.83
C SER A 109 -5.59 -9.35 2.03
N LEU A 110 -6.89 -9.07 1.89
CA LEU A 110 -7.86 -9.35 2.92
C LEU A 110 -8.00 -10.86 3.17
N THR A 111 -7.98 -11.67 2.12
CA THR A 111 -8.02 -13.14 2.23
C THR A 111 -6.81 -13.71 2.97
N LEU A 112 -5.59 -13.31 2.59
CA LEU A 112 -4.37 -13.77 3.25
C LEU A 112 -4.33 -13.32 4.72
N PHE A 113 -4.73 -12.09 5.00
CA PHE A 113 -4.82 -11.61 6.39
C PHE A 113 -5.85 -12.38 7.22
N ALA A 114 -6.99 -12.76 6.63
CA ALA A 114 -7.97 -13.61 7.32
C ALA A 114 -7.44 -15.02 7.63
N TYR A 115 -6.59 -15.58 6.75
CA TYR A 115 -5.88 -16.83 7.06
C TYR A 115 -4.90 -16.67 8.22
N THR A 116 -4.14 -15.56 8.27
CA THR A 116 -3.30 -15.22 9.43
C THR A 116 -4.15 -15.15 10.70
N LEU A 117 -5.29 -14.45 10.70
CA LEU A 117 -6.15 -14.32 11.88
C LEU A 117 -6.71 -15.65 12.39
N ARG A 118 -6.89 -16.65 11.51
CA ARG A 118 -7.44 -17.97 11.89
C ARG A 118 -6.61 -18.69 12.95
N MET A 119 -5.30 -18.49 13.02
CA MET A 119 -4.51 -19.14 14.07
C MET A 119 -4.73 -18.51 15.46
N TYR A 120 -5.21 -17.26 15.51
CA TYR A 120 -5.57 -16.59 16.77
C TYR A 120 -7.04 -16.80 17.11
N PHE A 121 -7.90 -16.95 16.10
CA PHE A 121 -9.35 -17.11 16.23
C PHE A 121 -9.85 -18.35 15.47
N PRO A 122 -9.48 -19.58 15.91
CA PRO A 122 -9.73 -20.81 15.14
C PRO A 122 -11.22 -21.14 14.98
N ASN A 123 -12.04 -20.72 15.95
CA ASN A 123 -13.49 -20.99 15.96
C ASN A 123 -14.31 -19.91 15.24
N THR A 124 -13.69 -18.79 14.84
CA THR A 124 -14.40 -17.72 14.15
C THR A 124 -14.47 -18.04 12.66
N PRO A 125 -15.67 -18.04 12.04
CA PRO A 125 -15.77 -18.25 10.60
C PRO A 125 -15.01 -17.19 9.82
N ARG A 126 -14.27 -17.59 8.79
CA ARG A 126 -13.50 -16.67 7.93
C ARG A 126 -14.38 -15.55 7.37
N LEU A 127 -15.61 -15.87 6.97
CA LEU A 127 -16.55 -14.90 6.42
C LEU A 127 -16.85 -13.76 7.42
N ALA A 128 -16.98 -14.07 8.72
CA ALA A 128 -17.21 -13.07 9.75
C ALA A 128 -16.01 -12.11 9.89
N MET A 129 -14.78 -12.64 9.82
CA MET A 129 -13.57 -11.81 9.84
C MET A 129 -13.51 -10.88 8.61
N LEU A 130 -13.74 -11.43 7.41
CA LEU A 130 -13.73 -10.67 6.15
C LEU A 130 -14.76 -9.53 6.17
N LEU A 131 -16.03 -9.85 6.48
CA LEU A 131 -17.12 -8.88 6.49
C LEU A 131 -16.94 -7.84 7.59
N GLY A 132 -16.50 -8.25 8.79
CA GLY A 132 -16.24 -7.32 9.90
C GLY A 132 -15.19 -6.27 9.53
N MET A 133 -14.08 -6.70 8.92
CA MET A 133 -13.04 -5.78 8.45
C MET A 133 -13.53 -4.86 7.34
N ILE A 134 -14.30 -5.36 6.37
CA ILE A 134 -14.85 -4.56 5.28
C ILE A 134 -15.81 -3.50 5.81
N VAL A 135 -16.68 -3.84 6.77
CA VAL A 135 -17.63 -2.88 7.35
C VAL A 135 -16.89 -1.73 8.04
N VAL A 136 -15.92 -2.05 8.91
CA VAL A 136 -15.15 -1.02 9.62
C VAL A 136 -14.32 -0.18 8.63
N ALA A 137 -13.70 -0.83 7.64
CA ALA A 137 -12.90 -0.12 6.65
C ALA A 137 -13.73 0.77 5.72
N SER A 138 -14.92 0.32 5.32
CA SER A 138 -15.86 1.10 4.52
C SER A 138 -16.36 2.33 5.29
N PHE A 139 -16.59 2.17 6.60
CA PHE A 139 -16.92 3.31 7.46
C PHE A 139 -15.77 4.33 7.52
N GLY A 140 -14.52 3.87 7.66
CA GLY A 140 -13.34 4.73 7.59
C GLY A 140 -13.25 5.48 6.25
N ALA A 141 -13.42 4.76 5.13
CA ALA A 141 -13.40 5.33 3.79
C ALA A 141 -14.52 6.37 3.56
N TYR A 142 -15.70 6.13 4.12
CA TYR A 142 -16.84 7.05 4.06
C TYR A 142 -16.57 8.40 4.74
N LYS A 143 -15.71 8.43 5.77
CA LYS A 143 -15.31 9.67 6.45
C LYS A 143 -14.31 10.53 5.67
N GLY A 144 -13.84 10.05 4.51
CA GLY A 144 -13.02 10.81 3.58
C GLY A 144 -11.53 10.86 3.93
N VAL A 145 -10.76 11.48 3.02
CA VAL A 145 -9.29 11.44 3.02
C VAL A 145 -8.65 12.07 4.26
N GLU A 146 -9.24 13.14 4.80
CA GLU A 146 -8.71 13.81 5.99
C GLU A 146 -8.75 12.90 7.22
N THR A 147 -9.89 12.24 7.43
CA THR A 147 -10.06 11.29 8.53
C THR A 147 -9.09 10.14 8.38
N LEU A 148 -8.99 9.56 7.18
CA LEU A 148 -8.04 8.49 6.87
C LEU A 148 -6.59 8.89 7.15
N ALA A 149 -6.18 10.10 6.75
CA ALA A 149 -4.83 10.60 6.96
C ALA A 149 -4.51 10.85 8.44
N ARG A 150 -5.48 11.38 9.20
CA ARG A 150 -5.37 11.52 10.66
C ARG A 150 -5.26 10.15 11.34
N THR A 151 -6.10 9.19 10.97
CA THR A 151 -6.04 7.83 11.50
C THR A 151 -4.70 7.16 11.15
N ALA A 152 -4.25 7.24 9.90
CA ALA A 152 -2.96 6.72 9.47
C ALA A 152 -1.80 7.34 10.24
N SER A 153 -1.84 8.65 10.52
CA SER A 153 -0.82 9.36 11.30
C SER A 153 -0.70 8.91 12.76
N VAL A 154 -1.70 8.22 13.29
CA VAL A 154 -1.66 7.61 14.63
C VAL A 154 -1.29 6.13 14.52
N VAL A 155 -1.98 5.39 13.66
CA VAL A 155 -1.86 3.92 13.58
C VAL A 155 -0.51 3.50 13.01
N TYR A 156 0.00 4.17 11.97
CA TYR A 156 1.26 3.77 11.32
C TYR A 156 2.47 3.92 12.25
N PRO A 157 2.74 5.08 12.88
CA PRO A 157 3.90 5.22 13.76
C PRO A 157 3.85 4.27 14.95
N LEU A 158 2.68 4.09 15.59
CA LEU A 158 2.52 3.15 16.69
C LEU A 158 2.83 1.72 16.26
N THR A 159 2.29 1.30 15.11
CA THR A 159 2.55 -0.04 14.56
C THR A 159 4.03 -0.20 14.19
N ALA A 160 4.63 0.79 13.54
CA ALA A 160 6.03 0.74 13.12
C ALA A 160 6.98 0.68 14.33
N ILE A 161 6.79 1.52 15.34
CA ILE A 161 7.60 1.50 16.58
C ILE A 161 7.48 0.14 17.26
N PHE A 162 6.26 -0.37 17.41
CA PHE A 162 6.02 -1.64 18.07
C PHE A 162 6.65 -2.81 17.32
N VAL A 163 6.47 -2.86 16.00
CA VAL A 163 7.08 -3.87 15.13
C VAL A 163 8.61 -3.79 15.20
N VAL A 164 9.21 -2.61 15.02
CA VAL A 164 10.67 -2.44 15.09
C VAL A 164 11.20 -2.90 16.44
N PHE A 165 10.58 -2.45 17.54
CA PHE A 165 10.99 -2.87 18.89
C PHE A 165 10.92 -4.39 19.06
N THR A 166 9.82 -5.01 18.62
CA THR A 166 9.62 -6.46 18.68
C THR A 166 10.71 -7.22 17.93
N PHE A 167 10.96 -6.86 16.67
CA PHE A 167 11.90 -7.59 15.82
C PHE A 167 13.36 -7.30 16.14
N VAL A 168 13.70 -6.10 16.62
CA VAL A 168 15.03 -5.81 17.17
C VAL A 168 15.28 -6.67 18.42
N PHE A 169 14.29 -6.80 19.30
CA PHE A 169 14.41 -7.68 20.46
C PHE A 169 14.62 -9.16 20.06
N ILE A 170 13.89 -9.64 19.04
CA ILE A 170 14.09 -10.99 18.49
C ILE A 170 15.53 -11.18 17.97
N ILE A 171 16.09 -10.18 17.26
CA ILE A 171 17.47 -10.24 16.76
C ILE A 171 18.46 -10.44 17.92
N PHE A 172 18.28 -9.73 19.04
CA PHE A 172 19.16 -9.87 20.21
C PHE A 172 19.01 -11.21 20.94
N GLN A 173 17.83 -11.84 20.89
CA GLN A 173 17.59 -13.15 21.50
C GLN A 173 17.87 -14.34 20.58
N SER A 174 18.13 -14.07 19.30
CA SER A 174 18.32 -15.12 18.31
C SER A 174 19.57 -15.97 18.63
N PRO A 175 19.50 -17.31 18.48
CA PRO A 175 20.68 -18.17 18.65
C PRO A 175 21.74 -17.96 17.57
N HIS A 176 21.38 -17.34 16.45
CA HIS A 176 22.29 -17.02 15.36
C HIS A 176 22.54 -15.51 15.30
N HIS A 177 23.81 -15.12 15.22
CA HIS A 177 24.23 -13.71 15.20
C HIS A 177 24.81 -13.24 13.86
N TRP A 178 24.89 -14.13 12.86
CA TRP A 178 25.61 -13.87 11.61
C TRP A 178 24.73 -14.12 10.40
N PHE A 179 24.78 -13.17 9.47
CA PHE A 179 24.24 -13.30 8.13
C PHE A 179 25.26 -13.97 7.21
N VAL A 180 24.77 -14.64 6.17
CA VAL A 180 25.66 -15.14 5.12
C VAL A 180 26.11 -13.94 4.28
N HIS A 181 27.35 -13.49 4.46
CA HIS A 181 27.84 -12.26 3.81
C HIS A 181 28.16 -12.45 2.31
N ARG A 182 28.20 -13.69 1.81
CA ARG A 182 28.50 -13.99 0.41
C ARG A 182 27.22 -14.06 -0.41
N VAL A 183 27.23 -13.43 -1.59
CA VAL A 183 26.23 -13.67 -2.64
C VAL A 183 26.65 -14.92 -3.41
N TYR A 184 25.80 -15.95 -3.44
CA TYR A 184 26.08 -17.19 -4.19
C TYR A 184 25.62 -17.07 -5.64
N HIS A 185 24.40 -16.57 -5.86
CA HIS A 185 23.78 -16.51 -7.17
C HIS A 185 23.06 -15.17 -7.41
N LEU A 186 23.65 -14.31 -8.24
CA LEU A 186 23.04 -13.00 -8.58
C LEU A 186 21.67 -13.14 -9.27
N SER A 187 21.46 -14.20 -10.05
CA SER A 187 20.16 -14.50 -10.68
C SER A 187 19.08 -14.83 -9.65
N ALA A 188 19.45 -15.51 -8.56
CA ALA A 188 18.54 -15.81 -7.46
C ALA A 188 18.11 -14.53 -6.74
N VAL A 189 19.04 -13.59 -6.55
CA VAL A 189 18.76 -12.25 -6.02
C VAL A 189 17.73 -11.50 -6.89
N GLY A 190 17.96 -11.47 -8.21
CA GLY A 190 17.04 -10.86 -9.16
C GLY A 190 15.64 -11.50 -9.15
N LYS A 191 15.57 -12.83 -9.06
CA LYS A 191 14.29 -13.56 -8.91
C LYS A 191 13.59 -13.21 -7.59
N GLY A 192 14.34 -13.09 -6.50
CA GLY A 192 13.80 -12.63 -5.22
C GLY A 192 13.19 -11.24 -5.31
N ILE A 193 13.90 -10.27 -5.89
CA ILE A 193 13.37 -8.92 -6.12
C ILE A 193 12.09 -8.97 -6.98
N TYR A 194 12.11 -9.74 -8.07
CA TYR A 194 10.95 -9.91 -8.95
C TYR A 194 9.72 -10.38 -8.19
N MET A 195 9.86 -11.40 -7.34
CA MET A 195 8.76 -11.97 -6.54
C MET A 195 8.30 -11.05 -5.40
N LEU A 196 9.14 -10.12 -4.97
CA LEU A 196 8.87 -9.22 -3.85
C LEU A 196 8.33 -7.85 -4.26
N ILE A 197 8.35 -7.46 -5.55
CA ILE A 197 7.79 -6.18 -6.03
C ILE A 197 6.38 -5.88 -5.51
N PRO A 198 5.46 -6.85 -5.44
CA PRO A 198 4.13 -6.58 -4.90
C PRO A 198 4.08 -6.11 -3.44
N LEU A 199 5.18 -6.14 -2.66
CA LEU A 199 5.27 -5.45 -1.36
C LEU A 199 5.01 -3.95 -1.48
N PHE A 200 5.26 -3.33 -2.64
CA PHE A 200 4.95 -1.93 -2.89
C PHE A 200 3.58 -1.72 -3.53
N MET A 201 2.79 -2.78 -3.77
CA MET A 201 1.44 -2.60 -4.27
C MET A 201 0.61 -1.82 -3.25
N GLY A 202 -0.15 -0.86 -3.76
CA GLY A 202 -0.81 0.16 -2.94
C GLY A 202 -0.08 1.50 -2.88
N PHE A 203 1.19 1.55 -3.30
CA PHE A 203 1.91 2.81 -3.44
C PHE A 203 1.32 3.76 -4.49
N ASN A 204 0.57 3.24 -5.48
CA ASN A 204 -0.18 4.05 -6.46
C ASN A 204 -1.18 5.02 -5.80
N ILE A 205 -1.57 4.82 -4.54
CA ILE A 205 -2.43 5.77 -3.82
C ILE A 205 -1.81 7.17 -3.74
N THR A 206 -0.48 7.25 -3.86
CA THR A 206 0.27 8.50 -3.99
C THR A 206 -0.27 9.39 -5.11
N GLY A 207 -0.70 8.81 -6.24
CA GLY A 207 -1.32 9.54 -7.36
C GLY A 207 -2.74 10.00 -7.07
N MET A 208 -3.48 9.28 -6.23
CA MET A 208 -4.82 9.70 -5.77
C MET A 208 -4.74 10.79 -4.71
N LEU A 209 -3.68 10.78 -3.91
CA LEU A 209 -3.43 11.78 -2.88
C LEU A 209 -2.90 13.11 -3.42
N SER A 210 -2.42 13.14 -4.68
CA SER A 210 -1.70 14.29 -5.24
C SER A 210 -2.37 15.64 -4.91
N PRO A 211 -3.68 15.84 -5.16
CA PRO A 211 -4.32 17.15 -4.96
C PRO A 211 -4.35 17.62 -3.50
N PHE A 212 -4.18 16.70 -2.54
CA PHE A 212 -4.28 17.00 -1.11
C PHE A 212 -2.94 17.43 -0.49
N TYR A 213 -1.84 17.37 -1.24
CA TYR A 213 -0.53 17.78 -0.74
C TYR A 213 0.35 18.51 -1.75
N THR A 214 -0.01 18.66 -3.03
CA THR A 214 0.83 19.29 -4.07
C THR A 214 0.95 20.82 -4.03
N THR A 215 0.33 21.51 -3.08
CA THR A 215 0.30 22.99 -3.04
C THR A 215 1.65 23.69 -2.79
N ALA A 216 2.77 22.97 -2.65
CA ALA A 216 4.10 23.58 -2.52
C ALA A 216 5.18 22.80 -3.31
N PRO A 217 6.13 23.48 -3.99
CA PRO A 217 7.15 22.87 -4.86
C PRO A 217 8.13 21.92 -4.14
N ARG A 218 8.13 21.89 -2.81
CA ARG A 218 9.04 21.08 -1.98
C ARG A 218 8.46 19.76 -1.46
N ARG A 219 7.35 19.25 -1.99
CA ARG A 219 6.63 18.10 -1.37
C ARG A 219 6.75 16.76 -2.10
N TRP A 220 7.61 16.67 -3.11
CA TRP A 220 7.81 15.45 -3.91
C TRP A 220 8.54 14.32 -3.18
N TRP A 221 9.17 14.58 -2.03
CA TRP A 221 9.95 13.56 -1.29
C TRP A 221 9.13 12.74 -0.29
N TYR A 222 7.88 13.09 0.02
CA TYR A 222 7.06 12.30 0.97
C TYR A 222 6.91 10.82 0.57
N PRO A 223 6.68 10.48 -0.72
CA PRO A 223 6.62 9.08 -1.13
C PRO A 223 7.95 8.35 -0.91
N LEU A 224 9.09 9.02 -1.14
CA LEU A 224 10.43 8.45 -0.90
C LEU A 224 10.68 8.16 0.57
N ILE A 225 10.26 9.05 1.47
CA ILE A 225 10.39 8.81 2.91
C ILE A 225 9.51 7.66 3.36
N ALA A 226 8.27 7.56 2.85
CA ALA A 226 7.40 6.43 3.15
C ALA A 226 8.02 5.09 2.74
N VAL A 227 8.61 5.02 1.53
CA VAL A 227 9.36 3.84 1.06
C VAL A 227 10.56 3.56 1.94
N MET A 228 11.36 4.57 2.26
CA MET A 228 12.59 4.39 3.05
C MET A 228 12.26 3.78 4.41
N ILE A 229 11.30 4.36 5.14
CA ILE A 229 10.91 3.87 6.46
C ILE A 229 10.34 2.45 6.34
N GLY A 230 9.40 2.23 5.40
CA GLY A 230 8.81 0.91 5.20
C GLY A 230 9.83 -0.16 4.81
N GLY A 231 10.77 0.16 3.93
CA GLY A 231 11.81 -0.74 3.47
C GLY A 231 12.81 -1.11 4.57
N VAL A 232 13.20 -0.16 5.43
CA VAL A 232 14.02 -0.46 6.61
C VAL A 232 13.30 -1.37 7.58
N VAL A 233 12.01 -1.11 7.86
CA VAL A 233 11.19 -1.97 8.72
C VAL A 233 11.10 -3.40 8.15
N MET A 234 10.85 -3.54 6.85
CA MET A 234 10.81 -4.84 6.17
C MET A 234 12.14 -5.59 6.27
N TRP A 235 13.27 -4.90 6.11
CA TRP A 235 14.58 -5.52 6.24
C TRP A 235 14.86 -6.01 7.67
N ILE A 236 14.53 -5.20 8.70
CA ILE A 236 14.68 -5.60 10.12
C ILE A 236 13.87 -6.86 10.42
N ILE A 237 12.63 -6.93 9.93
CA ILE A 237 11.76 -8.10 10.10
C ILE A 237 12.37 -9.32 9.43
N PHE A 238 12.82 -9.19 8.18
CA PHE A 238 13.43 -10.30 7.46
C PHE A 238 14.67 -10.82 8.19
N ALA A 239 15.54 -9.90 8.60
CA ALA A 239 16.73 -10.18 9.39
C ALA A 239 16.39 -10.99 10.66
N ALA A 240 15.40 -10.54 11.43
CA ALA A 240 14.96 -11.23 12.63
C ALA A 240 14.42 -12.65 12.35
N VAL A 241 13.57 -12.80 11.32
CA VAL A 241 13.00 -14.11 10.95
C VAL A 241 14.08 -15.07 10.47
N GLN A 242 15.00 -14.59 9.64
CA GLN A 242 16.13 -15.33 9.10
C GLN A 242 17.10 -15.78 10.21
N LEU A 243 17.43 -14.90 11.15
CA LEU A 243 18.32 -15.24 12.26
C LEU A 243 17.68 -16.27 13.20
N LEU A 244 16.37 -16.17 13.45
CA LEU A 244 15.69 -17.08 14.38
C LEU A 244 15.46 -18.48 13.79
N PHE A 245 15.01 -18.58 12.54
CA PHE A 245 14.65 -19.88 11.93
C PHE A 245 15.68 -20.42 10.95
N GLY A 246 16.50 -19.57 10.34
CA GLY A 246 17.32 -19.93 9.19
C GLY A 246 16.48 -20.16 7.91
N VAL A 247 17.20 -20.44 6.82
CA VAL A 247 16.63 -20.55 5.46
C VAL A 247 15.65 -21.72 5.34
N ARG A 248 16.07 -22.92 5.77
CA ARG A 248 15.29 -24.15 5.52
C ARG A 248 13.95 -24.15 6.25
N ALA A 249 13.96 -23.86 7.55
CA ALA A 249 12.72 -23.81 8.32
C ALA A 249 11.76 -22.73 7.81
N MET A 250 12.27 -21.60 7.28
CA MET A 250 11.41 -20.54 6.74
C MET A 250 10.62 -20.97 5.49
N GLN A 251 11.15 -21.88 4.67
CA GLN A 251 10.46 -22.41 3.47
C GLN A 251 9.25 -23.26 3.83
N ASP A 252 9.34 -23.98 4.95
CA ASP A 252 8.30 -24.88 5.44
C ASP A 252 7.18 -24.15 6.19
N LEU A 253 7.39 -22.89 6.57
CA LEU A 253 6.42 -22.09 7.32
C LEU A 253 5.53 -21.27 6.38
N GLY A 254 4.21 -21.44 6.50
CA GLY A 254 3.23 -20.64 5.76
C GLY A 254 3.31 -19.14 6.05
N PHE A 255 3.36 -18.79 7.34
CA PHE A 255 3.41 -17.41 7.84
C PHE A 255 4.55 -17.25 8.87
N PRO A 256 5.81 -17.13 8.44
CA PRO A 256 6.96 -17.16 9.36
C PRO A 256 6.86 -16.12 10.48
N ILE A 257 6.48 -14.89 10.15
CA ILE A 257 6.31 -13.80 11.13
C ILE A 257 5.34 -14.19 12.24
N GLN A 258 4.20 -14.76 11.87
CA GLN A 258 3.16 -15.11 12.81
C GLN A 258 3.65 -16.17 13.81
N VAL A 259 4.37 -17.18 13.32
CA VAL A 259 4.90 -18.26 14.16
C VAL A 259 5.90 -17.69 15.18
N ILE A 260 6.77 -16.76 14.78
CA ILE A 260 7.68 -16.08 15.72
C ILE A 260 6.91 -15.38 16.84
N LEU A 261 5.87 -14.63 16.48
CA LEU A 261 5.08 -13.87 17.45
C LEU A 261 4.33 -14.78 18.45
N GLN A 262 4.02 -16.03 18.07
CA GLN A 262 3.43 -17.01 18.97
C GLN A 262 4.47 -17.67 19.90
N LEU A 263 5.71 -17.82 19.42
CA LEU A 263 6.81 -18.39 20.20
C LEU A 263 7.38 -17.40 21.23
N MET A 264 7.25 -16.09 20.97
CA MET A 264 7.69 -15.06 21.90
C MET A 264 6.90 -15.10 23.22
N ARG A 265 7.59 -15.52 24.29
CA ARG A 265 7.13 -15.40 25.68
C ARG A 265 8.14 -14.60 26.48
N LEU A 266 7.73 -13.44 26.98
CA LEU A 266 8.56 -12.62 27.88
C LEU A 266 8.43 -13.17 29.30
N ARG A 267 9.26 -14.16 29.65
CA ARG A 267 9.25 -14.74 31.00
C ARG A 267 9.61 -13.65 32.03
N GLY A 268 8.76 -13.45 33.03
CA GLY A 268 8.98 -12.49 34.12
C GLY A 268 8.42 -11.07 33.87
N TRP A 269 7.70 -10.84 32.78
CA TRP A 269 6.99 -9.59 32.52
C TRP A 269 5.49 -9.71 32.82
N ILE A 270 4.83 -8.57 33.08
CA ILE A 270 3.37 -8.49 33.35
C ILE A 270 2.55 -9.05 32.16
N ILE A 271 3.09 -9.00 30.95
CA ILE A 271 2.46 -9.52 29.73
C ILE A 271 3.27 -10.71 29.22
N GLU A 272 2.78 -11.93 29.44
CA GLU A 272 3.45 -13.15 28.98
C GLU A 272 3.26 -13.41 27.47
N ARG A 273 2.17 -12.88 26.87
CA ARG A 273 1.79 -13.11 25.46
C ARG A 273 1.84 -11.83 24.63
N PHE A 274 3.05 -11.37 24.36
CA PHE A 274 3.28 -10.13 23.60
C PHE A 274 2.70 -10.16 22.17
N GLY A 275 2.60 -11.36 21.57
CA GLY A 275 2.02 -11.54 20.24
C GLY A 275 0.60 -11.00 20.07
N ILE A 276 -0.20 -10.92 21.16
CA ILE A 276 -1.57 -10.37 21.11
C ILE A 276 -1.55 -8.90 20.69
N PHE A 277 -0.61 -8.11 21.21
CA PHE A 277 -0.50 -6.69 20.87
C PHE A 277 -0.13 -6.50 19.40
N VAL A 278 0.79 -7.31 18.87
CA VAL A 278 1.15 -7.25 17.45
C VAL A 278 -0.06 -7.55 16.57
N VAL A 279 -0.89 -8.52 16.95
CA VAL A 279 -2.13 -8.85 16.21
C VAL A 279 -3.13 -7.69 16.27
N ILE A 280 -3.32 -7.05 17.44
CA ILE A 280 -4.20 -5.88 17.57
C ILE A 280 -3.72 -4.76 16.64
N PHE A 281 -2.45 -4.36 16.75
CA PHE A 281 -1.89 -3.29 15.92
C PHE A 281 -1.93 -3.64 14.45
N ALA A 282 -1.59 -4.87 14.07
CA ALA A 282 -1.64 -5.29 12.67
C ALA A 282 -3.07 -5.36 12.12
N THR A 283 -4.06 -5.71 12.94
CA THR A 283 -5.49 -5.68 12.56
C THR A 283 -5.95 -4.24 12.33
N THR A 284 -5.61 -3.33 13.24
CA THR A 284 -5.89 -1.90 13.07
C THR A 284 -5.19 -1.34 11.82
N PHE A 285 -3.92 -1.69 11.63
CA PHE A 285 -3.13 -1.26 10.48
C PHE A 285 -3.69 -1.79 9.16
N THR A 286 -4.09 -3.06 9.10
CA THR A 286 -4.72 -3.66 7.92
C THR A 286 -6.10 -3.06 7.64
N THR A 287 -6.83 -2.67 8.68
CA THR A 287 -8.12 -1.97 8.54
C THR A 287 -7.93 -0.57 7.94
N VAL A 288 -6.90 0.17 8.37
CA VAL A 288 -6.53 1.47 7.77
C VAL A 288 -6.13 1.28 6.31
N PHE A 289 -5.29 0.28 6.01
CA PHE A 289 -4.94 -0.08 4.63
C PHE A 289 -6.17 -0.34 3.77
N LEU A 290 -7.10 -1.17 4.26
CA LEU A 290 -8.32 -1.50 3.52
C LEU A 290 -9.18 -0.25 3.30
N SER A 291 -9.27 0.61 4.31
CA SER A 291 -10.02 1.88 4.23
C SER A 291 -9.43 2.82 3.17
N ASN A 292 -8.09 2.97 3.16
CA ASN A 292 -7.37 3.77 2.18
C ASN A 292 -7.66 3.28 0.75
N HIS A 293 -7.64 1.97 0.53
CA HIS A 293 -7.87 1.42 -0.81
C HIS A 293 -9.33 1.44 -1.24
N ILE A 294 -10.29 1.21 -0.33
CA ILE A 294 -11.71 1.37 -0.66
C ILE A 294 -11.97 2.81 -1.10
N TRP A 295 -11.45 3.79 -0.36
CA TRP A 295 -11.56 5.20 -0.74
C TRP A 295 -10.88 5.48 -2.09
N GLY A 296 -9.64 5.03 -2.27
CA GLY A 296 -8.88 5.27 -3.50
C GLY A 296 -9.51 4.63 -4.73
N LEU A 297 -10.01 3.40 -4.62
CA LEU A 297 -10.70 2.69 -5.70
C LEU A 297 -12.06 3.30 -6.02
N ALA A 298 -12.80 3.75 -5.00
CA ALA A 298 -14.03 4.50 -5.23
C ALA A 298 -13.74 5.82 -5.95
N THR A 299 -12.66 6.54 -5.58
CA THR A 299 -12.25 7.76 -6.29
C THR A 299 -11.86 7.46 -7.73
N LEU A 300 -11.10 6.38 -7.97
CA LEU A 300 -10.74 5.94 -9.31
C LEU A 300 -11.99 5.65 -10.15
N LEU A 301 -12.94 4.86 -9.62
CA LEU A 301 -14.18 4.49 -10.30
C LEU A 301 -15.08 5.71 -10.56
N THR A 302 -15.18 6.64 -9.59
CA THR A 302 -15.91 7.91 -9.74
C THR A 302 -15.39 8.69 -10.95
N ARG A 303 -14.06 8.80 -11.10
CA ARG A 303 -13.41 9.50 -12.22
C ARG A 303 -13.57 8.74 -13.54
N VAL A 304 -13.45 7.41 -13.54
CA VAL A 304 -13.73 6.57 -14.74
C VAL A 304 -15.17 6.77 -15.24
N CYS A 305 -16.13 6.89 -14.33
CA CYS A 305 -17.55 7.18 -14.61
C CYS A 305 -17.84 8.67 -14.88
N ARG A 306 -16.82 9.54 -14.90
CA ARG A 306 -16.92 10.99 -15.09
C ARG A 306 -17.89 11.67 -14.12
N GLN A 307 -18.00 11.14 -12.90
CA GLN A 307 -18.80 11.74 -11.85
C GLN A 307 -17.97 12.76 -11.07
N PRO A 308 -18.61 13.81 -10.52
CA PRO A 308 -17.93 14.78 -9.67
C PRO A 308 -17.50 14.13 -8.34
N GLU A 309 -16.40 14.59 -7.77
CA GLU A 309 -15.76 13.98 -6.59
C GLU A 309 -16.66 13.91 -5.35
N GLN A 310 -17.59 14.85 -5.21
CA GLN A 310 -18.57 14.84 -4.11
C GLN A 310 -19.46 13.60 -4.13
N LYS A 311 -19.58 12.92 -5.28
CA LYS A 311 -20.34 11.66 -5.43
C LYS A 311 -19.52 10.41 -5.18
N ASN A 312 -18.26 10.53 -4.73
CA ASN A 312 -17.39 9.38 -4.44
C ASN A 312 -18.06 8.36 -3.48
N TYR A 313 -18.86 8.84 -2.53
CA TYR A 313 -19.56 7.99 -1.57
C TYR A 313 -20.52 6.97 -2.21
N LEU A 314 -21.05 7.24 -3.40
CA LEU A 314 -21.92 6.33 -4.14
C LEU A 314 -21.18 5.08 -4.63
N PHE A 315 -19.87 5.19 -4.87
CA PHE A 315 -19.04 4.12 -5.39
C PHE A 315 -18.31 3.34 -4.30
N LEU A 316 -18.32 3.81 -3.04
CA LEU A 316 -17.71 3.12 -1.91
C LEU A 316 -18.30 1.73 -1.69
N PHE A 317 -19.63 1.62 -1.61
CA PHE A 317 -20.30 0.35 -1.34
C PHE A 317 -20.14 -0.68 -2.48
N PRO A 318 -20.31 -0.32 -3.77
CA PRO A 318 -19.99 -1.23 -4.87
C PRO A 318 -18.55 -1.75 -4.85
N VAL A 319 -17.58 -0.88 -4.56
CA VAL A 319 -16.16 -1.26 -4.47
C VAL A 319 -15.92 -2.20 -3.29
N ALA A 320 -16.46 -1.88 -2.11
CA ALA A 320 -16.36 -2.72 -0.92
C ALA A 320 -17.01 -4.10 -1.14
N ALA A 321 -18.18 -4.13 -1.79
CA ALA A 321 -18.86 -5.37 -2.17
C ALA A 321 -18.04 -6.19 -3.16
N ALA A 322 -17.48 -5.57 -4.20
CA ALA A 322 -16.61 -6.26 -5.15
C ALA A 322 -15.37 -6.86 -4.47
N ILE A 323 -14.75 -6.11 -3.54
CA ILE A 323 -13.62 -6.62 -2.74
C ILE A 323 -14.04 -7.83 -1.91
N ALA A 324 -15.20 -7.74 -1.22
CA ALA A 324 -15.76 -8.82 -0.41
C ALA A 324 -16.01 -10.08 -1.25
N THR A 325 -16.70 -9.92 -2.38
CA THR A 325 -17.05 -11.02 -3.28
C THR A 325 -15.79 -11.73 -3.76
N VAL A 326 -14.81 -11.00 -4.30
CA VAL A 326 -13.57 -11.60 -4.80
C VAL A 326 -12.77 -12.25 -3.66
N ALA A 327 -12.76 -11.68 -2.45
CA ALA A 327 -12.07 -12.28 -1.30
C ALA A 327 -12.69 -13.63 -0.88
N VAL A 328 -14.02 -13.75 -0.94
CA VAL A 328 -14.74 -14.99 -0.60
C VAL A 328 -14.47 -16.12 -1.61
N LEU A 329 -14.20 -15.79 -2.88
CA LEU A 329 -13.95 -16.77 -3.95
C LEU A 329 -12.70 -17.64 -3.73
N TYR A 330 -11.77 -17.23 -2.87
CA TYR A 330 -10.58 -18.04 -2.56
C TYR A 330 -10.96 -19.20 -1.64
N PRO A 331 -10.86 -20.47 -2.06
CA PRO A 331 -11.27 -21.60 -1.24
C PRO A 331 -10.25 -21.91 -0.13
N ASN A 332 -8.96 -21.80 -0.43
CA ASN A 332 -7.86 -22.15 0.47
C ASN A 332 -6.65 -21.22 0.26
N GLU A 333 -5.71 -21.31 1.18
CA GLU A 333 -4.47 -20.53 1.21
C GLU A 333 -3.57 -20.82 -0.01
N GLU A 334 -3.51 -22.07 -0.45
CA GLU A 334 -2.70 -22.50 -1.59
C GLU A 334 -3.12 -21.81 -2.90
N VAL A 335 -4.43 -21.76 -3.18
CA VAL A 335 -4.97 -21.04 -4.35
C VAL A 335 -4.71 -19.53 -4.24
N ALA A 336 -4.75 -18.96 -3.04
CA ALA A 336 -4.39 -17.56 -2.81
C ALA A 336 -2.91 -17.31 -3.16
N PHE A 337 -1.99 -18.18 -2.72
CA PHE A 337 -0.57 -18.09 -3.07
C PHE A 337 -0.29 -18.34 -4.56
N LEU A 338 -1.04 -19.23 -5.21
CA LEU A 338 -0.90 -19.44 -6.64
C LEU A 338 -1.21 -18.15 -7.39
N HIS A 339 -2.38 -17.53 -7.13
CA HIS A 339 -2.76 -16.26 -7.76
C HIS A 339 -1.84 -15.10 -7.40
N LEU A 340 -1.31 -15.10 -6.17
CA LEU A 340 -0.27 -14.17 -5.77
C LEU A 340 0.94 -14.26 -6.72
N ARG A 341 1.46 -15.48 -6.95
CA ARG A 341 2.67 -15.71 -7.77
C ARG A 341 2.42 -15.52 -9.26
N THR A 342 1.31 -16.03 -9.79
CA THR A 342 1.03 -16.05 -11.23
C THR A 342 0.45 -14.74 -11.74
N PHE A 343 -0.39 -14.08 -10.94
CA PHE A 343 -1.13 -12.91 -11.38
C PHE A 343 -0.63 -11.62 -10.74
N LEU A 344 -0.48 -11.60 -9.41
CA LEU A 344 -0.14 -10.36 -8.70
C LEU A 344 1.30 -9.93 -8.93
N VAL A 345 2.26 -10.85 -9.02
CA VAL A 345 3.68 -10.52 -9.28
C VAL A 345 3.87 -9.80 -10.63
N PRO A 346 3.42 -10.35 -11.78
CA PRO A 346 3.52 -9.62 -13.06
C PRO A 346 2.75 -8.30 -13.05
N SER A 347 1.55 -8.28 -12.46
CA SER A 347 0.72 -7.08 -12.35
C SER A 347 1.38 -6.00 -11.50
N GLY A 348 2.13 -6.37 -10.46
CA GLY A 348 2.89 -5.45 -9.63
C GLY A 348 3.96 -4.70 -10.42
N TRP A 349 4.72 -5.41 -11.26
CA TRP A 349 5.70 -4.79 -12.16
C TRP A 349 5.04 -3.82 -13.15
N LEU A 350 3.93 -4.24 -13.76
CA LEU A 350 3.18 -3.41 -14.69
C LEU A 350 2.71 -2.11 -14.03
N LEU A 351 2.09 -2.21 -12.86
CA LEU A 351 1.45 -1.07 -12.19
C LEU A 351 2.43 -0.15 -11.45
N LEU A 352 3.51 -0.69 -10.88
CA LEU A 352 4.44 0.08 -10.03
C LEU A 352 5.66 0.59 -10.77
N VAL A 353 6.04 -0.04 -11.89
CA VAL A 353 7.24 0.32 -12.64
C VAL A 353 6.88 0.79 -14.04
N VAL A 354 6.27 -0.09 -14.84
CA VAL A 354 6.04 0.19 -16.27
C VAL A 354 5.07 1.35 -16.46
N MET A 355 3.92 1.34 -15.78
CA MET A 355 2.90 2.39 -15.92
C MET A 355 3.41 3.78 -15.51
N PRO A 356 3.98 4.01 -14.32
CA PRO A 356 4.48 5.34 -13.95
C PRO A 356 5.70 5.74 -14.79
N LEU A 357 6.58 4.81 -15.19
CA LEU A 357 7.68 5.13 -16.10
C LEU A 357 7.18 5.65 -17.45
N LEU A 358 6.19 4.97 -18.06
CA LEU A 358 5.57 5.43 -19.31
C LEU A 358 4.87 6.78 -19.11
N ALA A 359 4.17 6.98 -17.99
CA ALA A 359 3.53 8.25 -17.68
C ALA A 359 4.55 9.40 -17.56
N VAL A 360 5.69 9.15 -16.94
CA VAL A 360 6.81 10.11 -16.83
C VAL A 360 7.38 10.43 -18.21
N ILE A 361 7.71 9.41 -19.01
CA ILE A 361 8.26 9.58 -20.37
C ILE A 361 7.30 10.39 -21.25
N LEU A 362 6.01 10.01 -21.29
CA LEU A 362 4.99 10.71 -22.07
C LEU A 362 4.77 12.14 -21.56
N GLY A 363 4.82 12.35 -20.24
CA GLY A 363 4.73 13.68 -19.64
C GLY A 363 5.87 14.60 -20.07
N TYR A 364 7.10 14.10 -20.10
CA TYR A 364 8.27 14.85 -20.59
C TYR A 364 8.19 15.16 -22.09
N ILE A 365 7.83 14.17 -22.90
CA ILE A 365 7.65 14.36 -24.35
C ILE A 365 6.61 15.46 -24.59
N ARG A 366 5.43 15.38 -23.95
CA ARG A 366 4.37 16.38 -24.11
C ARG A 366 4.78 17.77 -23.65
N ARG A 367 5.58 17.93 -22.59
CA ARG A 367 6.07 19.24 -22.14
C ARG A 367 7.11 19.84 -23.09
N GLY A 368 7.94 19.01 -23.73
CA GLY A 368 8.91 19.46 -24.75
C GLY A 368 8.22 19.99 -26.01
N PHE A 369 7.09 19.40 -26.38
CA PHE A 369 6.21 19.87 -27.45
C PHE A 369 5.17 20.86 -26.93
N LYS A 370 5.57 22.04 -26.41
CA LYS A 370 4.67 23.10 -25.87
C LYS A 370 3.22 22.97 -26.36
N PRO A 371 2.30 22.35 -25.60
CA PRO A 371 0.89 22.47 -25.88
C PRO A 371 0.37 23.39 -24.80
N GLU A 372 -0.18 24.52 -25.20
CA GLU A 372 -1.23 25.14 -24.42
C GLU A 372 -2.11 24.01 -23.90
N PHE A 373 -2.03 23.73 -22.59
CA PHE A 373 -3.01 22.83 -22.00
C PHE A 373 -4.34 23.48 -22.35
N PRO A 374 -5.26 22.78 -23.06
CA PRO A 374 -6.61 23.28 -23.19
C PRO A 374 -7.05 23.67 -21.79
N GLU A 375 -7.75 24.80 -21.63
CA GLU A 375 -8.24 25.35 -20.35
C GLU A 375 -9.18 24.38 -19.57
N LEU A 376 -8.78 23.13 -19.34
CA LEU A 376 -9.35 22.20 -18.37
C LEU A 376 -9.08 22.67 -16.93
N THR A 377 -8.34 23.78 -16.76
CA THR A 377 -8.07 24.45 -15.49
C THR A 377 -8.75 25.81 -15.34
N LYS A 378 -9.94 26.02 -15.91
CA LYS A 378 -10.92 26.83 -15.18
C LYS A 378 -11.64 25.95 -14.15
N ALA A 379 -10.86 25.39 -13.23
CA ALA A 379 -11.37 25.24 -11.88
C ALA A 379 -11.84 26.65 -11.47
N PRO A 380 -13.07 26.82 -10.95
CA PRO A 380 -13.63 28.14 -10.69
C PRO A 380 -12.61 28.99 -9.93
N SER A 381 -12.21 30.11 -10.54
CA SER A 381 -11.22 31.09 -10.06
C SER A 381 -11.53 31.64 -8.65
N ASN A 382 -12.67 31.27 -8.10
CA ASN A 382 -13.22 31.64 -6.81
C ASN A 382 -12.43 31.05 -5.63
N LEU A 383 -11.49 30.12 -5.86
CA LEU A 383 -10.69 29.47 -4.80
C LEU A 383 -9.25 30.01 -4.67
N ARG A 384 -8.81 30.95 -5.51
CA ARG A 384 -7.44 31.51 -5.46
C ARG A 384 -7.29 32.81 -4.67
N GLY A 385 -8.37 33.32 -4.07
CA GLY A 385 -8.34 34.60 -3.34
C GLY A 385 -8.49 34.44 -1.84
N ARG A 386 -7.39 34.13 -1.13
CA ARG A 386 -7.07 34.56 0.25
C ARG A 386 -5.86 33.76 0.74
N SER A 387 -4.69 34.35 0.60
CA SER A 387 -3.53 34.03 1.42
C SER A 387 -3.87 34.34 2.89
N TRP A 388 -3.62 33.39 3.76
CA TRP A 388 -3.38 33.65 5.18
C TRP A 388 -1.97 34.19 5.36
#